data_AF-Q9Y664-F1
#
_entry.id   AF-Q9Y664-F1
#
_cell.length_a   1.000
_cell.length_b   1.000
_cell.length_c   1.000
_cell.angle_alpha   90.00
_cell.angle_beta   90.00
_cell.angle_gamma   90.00
#
_symmetry.space_group_name_H-M   'P 1'
#
loop_
_entity.id
_entity.type
_entity.pdbx_description
1 polymer ?
#
loop_
_entity_poly.entity_id
_entity_poly.type
_entity_poly.pdbx_seq_one_letter_code
_entity_poly.pdbx_strand_id
1 'polypeptide(L)'
;MMGEAAVAAGPCPLREDSFTRFSSQSNVYGLAGGAGGRGELLAATLKGKVLGFRYQDLRQKIRPVAKELQFNYIPVDAEIVSIDTFNKSPPKRGLVVGITFIKDSGDKGSPFLNIYCDYEPGSEYNLDSIAQSCLNLELQFTPFQLCHAEVQVGDQLETVFLLSGNDPAIHLYKENEGLHQFEEQPVENLFPELTNLTSSVLWLDVHNFPGTSRRLSALGCQSGYVRVAHVDQRSREVLQMWSVLQDGPISRVIVFSLSAAKETKDRPLQDEYSVLVASMLEPAVVYRDLLNRGLEDQLLLPGSDQFDSVLCSLVTDVDLDGRPEVLVATYGQELLCYKYRGPESGLPEAQHGFHLLWQRSFSSPLLAMAHVDLTGDGLQELAVVSLKGVHILQHSLIQASELVLTRLRHQVEQRRRRLQGLEDGAGAGPAENAAS
;
A
#
# COMPACT_ATOMS: atom_id res chain seq x y z
N MET A 1 3.62 37.32 7.29
CA MET A 1 3.60 37.40 5.82
C MET A 1 5.04 37.40 5.30
N MET A 2 5.79 36.34 5.57
CA MET A 2 6.99 35.99 4.78
C MET A 2 6.50 34.88 3.87
N GLY A 3 6.43 35.14 2.57
CA GLY A 3 6.14 34.09 1.60
C GLY A 3 7.31 33.12 1.62
N GLU A 4 7.06 31.88 2.01
CA GLU A 4 8.00 30.79 1.77
C GLU A 4 8.25 30.74 0.27
N ALA A 5 9.50 31.00 -0.10
CA ALA A 5 9.97 30.75 -1.44
C ALA A 5 9.87 29.24 -1.67
N ALA A 6 8.83 28.81 -2.37
CA ALA A 6 8.68 27.44 -2.82
C ALA A 6 9.96 27.06 -3.58
N VAL A 7 10.75 26.17 -2.98
CA VAL A 7 11.89 25.55 -3.66
C VAL A 7 11.32 24.91 -4.92
N ALA A 8 11.71 25.43 -6.08
CA ALA A 8 11.11 25.03 -7.35
C ALA A 8 11.23 23.50 -7.52
N ALA A 9 10.08 22.83 -7.52
CA ALA A 9 10.01 21.38 -7.69
C ALA A 9 10.67 20.99 -9.02
N GLY A 10 11.46 19.91 -8.99
CA GLY A 10 12.07 19.36 -10.21
C GLY A 10 11.03 18.70 -11.12
N PRO A 11 11.39 18.38 -12.38
CA PRO A 11 10.55 17.53 -13.21
C PRO A 11 10.53 16.10 -12.67
N CYS A 12 9.37 15.43 -12.76
CA CYS A 12 9.24 14.02 -12.40
C CYS A 12 10.23 13.16 -13.21
N PRO A 13 11.07 12.33 -12.56
CA PRO A 13 12.07 11.51 -13.24
C PRO A 13 11.45 10.29 -13.95
N LEU A 14 10.26 9.86 -13.54
CA LEU A 14 9.56 8.73 -14.13
C LEU A 14 8.98 9.11 -15.49
N ARG A 15 9.12 8.22 -16.48
CA ARG A 15 8.55 8.42 -17.83
C ARG A 15 7.29 7.57 -17.98
N GLU A 16 6.29 8.09 -18.70
CA GLU A 16 5.13 7.27 -19.05
C GLU A 16 5.51 6.28 -20.13
N ASP A 17 5.40 4.99 -19.82
CA ASP A 17 5.57 3.91 -20.78
C ASP A 17 4.26 3.66 -21.53
N SER A 18 3.15 3.58 -20.80
CA SER A 18 1.85 3.29 -21.39
C SER A 18 0.70 3.97 -20.66
N PHE A 19 -0.35 4.24 -21.44
CA PHE A 19 -1.64 4.70 -20.96
C PHE A 19 -2.73 3.80 -21.54
N THR A 20 -3.52 3.18 -20.66
CA THR A 20 -4.69 2.39 -21.05
C THR A 20 -5.95 3.14 -20.67
N ARG A 21 -6.75 3.50 -21.67
CA ARG A 21 -8.03 4.18 -21.46
C ARG A 21 -9.10 3.21 -20.95
N PHE A 22 -9.87 3.65 -19.98
CA PHE A 22 -11.05 2.93 -19.51
C PHE A 22 -12.29 3.23 -20.36
N SER A 23 -13.21 2.27 -20.45
CA SER A 23 -14.53 2.46 -21.06
C SER A 23 -15.46 3.33 -20.21
N SER A 24 -15.18 3.42 -18.91
CA SER A 24 -15.94 4.15 -17.89
C SER A 24 -14.98 4.61 -16.81
N GLN A 25 -15.38 5.61 -16.01
CA GLN A 25 -14.53 6.09 -14.93
C GLN A 25 -14.26 5.01 -13.87
N SER A 26 -13.09 5.09 -13.25
CA SER A 26 -12.74 4.34 -12.04
C SER A 26 -13.07 5.17 -10.78
N ASN A 27 -12.63 4.69 -9.61
CA ASN A 27 -12.84 5.33 -8.31
C ASN A 27 -11.59 5.13 -7.42
N VAL A 28 -11.60 5.71 -6.21
CA VAL A 28 -10.45 5.70 -5.28
C VAL A 28 -10.12 4.33 -4.68
N TYR A 29 -11.06 3.39 -4.72
CA TYR A 29 -10.88 1.99 -4.27
C TYR A 29 -10.82 1.00 -5.45
N GLY A 30 -10.72 1.52 -6.67
CA GLY A 30 -10.85 0.76 -7.91
C GLY A 30 -9.54 0.16 -8.40
N LEU A 31 -8.53 0.01 -7.54
CA LEU A 31 -7.21 -0.49 -7.90
C LEU A 31 -6.74 -1.54 -6.89
N ALA A 32 -6.43 -2.73 -7.39
CA ALA A 32 -5.83 -3.81 -6.62
C ALA A 32 -4.56 -4.31 -7.32
N GLY A 33 -3.49 -4.51 -6.56
CA GLY A 33 -2.22 -4.99 -7.11
C GLY A 33 -1.79 -6.33 -6.53
N GLY A 34 -0.99 -7.07 -7.30
CA GLY A 34 0.18 -7.74 -6.73
C GLY A 34 -0.04 -9.09 -6.06
N ALA A 35 -1.17 -9.74 -6.23
CA ALA A 35 -1.34 -11.09 -5.69
C ALA A 35 -0.65 -12.14 -6.60
N GLY A 36 0.67 -12.26 -6.41
CA GLY A 36 1.46 -13.41 -6.88
C GLY A 36 2.85 -13.10 -7.41
N GLY A 37 3.34 -11.86 -7.32
CA GLY A 37 4.64 -11.48 -7.89
C GLY A 37 4.72 -11.66 -9.42
N ARG A 38 3.57 -11.86 -10.10
CA ARG A 38 3.47 -12.00 -11.56
C ARG A 38 3.33 -10.67 -12.30
N GLY A 39 3.42 -9.54 -11.59
CA GLY A 39 3.31 -8.22 -12.22
C GLY A 39 1.94 -7.95 -12.83
N GLU A 40 0.88 -8.37 -12.15
CA GLU A 40 -0.51 -8.12 -12.58
C GLU A 40 -1.20 -7.10 -11.67
N LEU A 41 -1.91 -6.17 -12.30
CA LEU A 41 -2.66 -5.08 -11.68
C LEU A 41 -4.12 -5.13 -12.16
N LEU A 42 -5.07 -5.08 -11.24
CA LEU A 42 -6.50 -5.03 -11.56
C LEU A 42 -7.05 -3.62 -11.32
N ALA A 43 -7.67 -3.05 -12.35
CA ALA A 43 -8.37 -1.78 -12.26
C ALA A 43 -9.86 -1.98 -12.54
N ALA A 44 -10.70 -1.65 -11.56
CA ALA A 44 -12.15 -1.70 -11.67
C ALA A 44 -12.72 -0.35 -12.13
N THR A 45 -13.87 -0.41 -12.81
CA THR A 45 -14.59 0.77 -13.31
C THR A 45 -16.07 0.68 -12.94
N LEU A 46 -16.76 1.83 -12.94
CA LEU A 46 -18.16 1.92 -12.49
C LEU A 46 -19.20 1.21 -13.37
N LYS A 47 -18.83 0.55 -14.48
CA LYS A 47 -19.79 -0.18 -15.34
C LYS A 47 -19.49 -1.67 -15.37
N GLY A 48 -19.30 -2.26 -14.19
CA GLY A 48 -19.11 -3.70 -14.01
C GLY A 48 -17.85 -4.29 -14.65
N LYS A 49 -16.90 -3.46 -15.10
CA LYS A 49 -15.72 -3.91 -15.85
C LYS A 49 -14.47 -3.84 -15.00
N VAL A 50 -13.70 -4.92 -15.02
CA VAL A 50 -12.36 -5.02 -14.43
C VAL A 50 -11.34 -5.23 -15.55
N LEU A 51 -10.28 -4.45 -15.54
CA LEU A 51 -9.15 -4.55 -16.46
C LEU A 51 -7.96 -5.15 -15.73
N GLY A 52 -7.43 -6.26 -16.25
CA GLY A 52 -6.13 -6.81 -15.85
C GLY A 52 -5.03 -6.23 -16.73
N PHE A 53 -4.08 -5.56 -16.10
CA PHE A 53 -2.88 -5.03 -16.74
C PHE A 53 -1.65 -5.87 -16.37
N ARG A 54 -0.83 -6.21 -17.37
CA ARG A 54 0.43 -6.94 -17.20
C ARG A 54 1.39 -6.69 -18.34
N TYR A 55 2.68 -6.93 -18.12
CA TYR A 55 3.63 -7.07 -19.23
C TYR A 55 3.68 -8.52 -19.70
N GLN A 56 3.58 -8.71 -21.02
CA GLN A 56 3.73 -10.03 -21.64
C GLN A 56 5.01 -10.08 -22.46
N ASP A 57 5.83 -11.12 -22.25
CA ASP A 57 6.97 -11.40 -23.12
C ASP A 57 6.50 -11.98 -24.46
N LEU A 58 6.77 -11.23 -25.53
CA LEU A 58 6.53 -11.60 -26.91
C LEU A 58 7.86 -11.61 -27.66
N ARG A 59 8.53 -12.78 -27.68
CA ARG A 59 9.77 -13.01 -28.42
C ARG A 59 10.89 -12.03 -28.05
N GLN A 60 11.26 -11.96 -26.77
CA GLN A 60 12.33 -11.09 -26.25
C GLN A 60 11.97 -9.59 -26.26
N LYS A 61 10.67 -9.28 -26.30
CA LYS A 61 10.17 -7.92 -26.07
C LYS A 61 8.96 -8.02 -25.15
N ILE A 62 9.08 -7.40 -23.98
CA ILE A 62 7.94 -7.18 -23.11
C ILE A 62 7.04 -6.10 -23.71
N ARG A 63 5.73 -6.31 -23.66
CA ARG A 63 4.74 -5.32 -24.06
C ARG A 63 3.66 -5.21 -23.00
N PRO A 64 3.18 -3.98 -22.71
CA PRO A 64 2.03 -3.79 -21.85
C PRO A 64 0.79 -4.35 -22.54
N VAL A 65 0.01 -5.14 -21.80
CA VAL A 65 -1.27 -5.71 -22.23
C VAL A 65 -2.31 -5.39 -21.17
N ALA A 66 -3.41 -4.79 -21.62
CA ALA A 66 -4.62 -4.65 -20.82
C ALA A 66 -5.72 -5.56 -21.38
N LYS A 67 -6.26 -6.43 -20.54
CA LYS A 67 -7.35 -7.36 -20.88
C LYS A 67 -8.54 -7.10 -19.97
N GLU A 68 -9.73 -6.96 -20.53
CA GLU A 68 -10.96 -6.95 -19.74
C GLU A 68 -11.22 -8.38 -19.21
N LEU A 69 -11.42 -8.49 -17.90
CA LEU A 69 -11.72 -9.74 -17.20
C LEU A 69 -13.21 -9.77 -16.87
N GLN A 70 -13.87 -10.86 -17.25
CA GLN A 70 -15.28 -11.10 -16.93
C GLN A 70 -15.39 -11.94 -15.67
N PHE A 71 -15.71 -11.28 -14.56
CA PHE A 71 -16.05 -11.92 -13.30
C PHE A 71 -17.52 -12.34 -13.30
N ASN A 72 -17.79 -13.61 -12.97
CA ASN A 72 -19.15 -14.13 -12.88
C ASN A 72 -19.95 -13.40 -11.80
N TYR A 73 -21.26 -13.29 -11.99
CA TYR A 73 -22.19 -12.65 -11.05
C TYR A 73 -21.97 -11.15 -10.81
N ILE A 74 -21.27 -10.46 -11.71
CA ILE A 74 -21.28 -8.98 -11.78
C ILE A 74 -22.13 -8.56 -12.97
N PRO A 75 -23.33 -7.99 -12.74
CA PRO A 75 -24.14 -7.43 -13.82
C PRO A 75 -23.41 -6.32 -14.59
N VAL A 76 -23.72 -6.16 -15.88
CA VAL A 76 -23.09 -5.15 -16.75
C VAL A 76 -23.41 -3.72 -16.32
N ASP A 77 -24.56 -3.54 -15.68
CA ASP A 77 -25.07 -2.30 -15.11
C ASP A 77 -24.67 -2.10 -13.64
N ALA A 78 -23.88 -3.01 -13.06
CA ALA A 78 -23.40 -2.84 -11.69
C ALA A 78 -22.31 -1.76 -11.58
N GLU A 79 -22.35 -1.00 -10.50
CA GLU A 79 -21.32 -0.04 -10.14
C GLU A 79 -20.30 -0.69 -9.21
N ILE A 80 -19.11 -1.02 -9.70
CA ILE A 80 -18.04 -1.55 -8.83
C ILE A 80 -17.56 -0.44 -7.90
N VAL A 81 -17.57 -0.72 -6.60
CA VAL A 81 -17.21 0.22 -5.54
C VAL A 81 -15.76 0.03 -5.12
N SER A 82 -15.36 -1.18 -4.77
CA SER A 82 -13.98 -1.50 -4.41
C SER A 82 -13.53 -2.87 -4.91
N ILE A 83 -12.22 -3.01 -5.10
CA ILE A 83 -11.57 -4.25 -5.48
C ILE A 83 -10.30 -4.42 -4.65
N ASP A 84 -10.05 -5.65 -4.21
CA ASP A 84 -8.80 -6.01 -3.54
C ASP A 84 -8.39 -7.44 -3.88
N THR A 85 -7.10 -7.72 -3.77
CA THR A 85 -6.53 -9.01 -4.10
C THR A 85 -5.41 -9.39 -3.14
N PHE A 86 -5.33 -10.67 -2.78
CA PHE A 86 -4.22 -11.21 -1.98
C PHE A 86 -3.89 -12.65 -2.33
N ASN A 87 -2.69 -13.10 -1.93
CA ASN A 87 -2.33 -14.51 -1.95
C ASN A 87 -2.67 -15.14 -0.62
N LYS A 88 -3.23 -16.34 -0.62
CA LYS A 88 -3.43 -17.09 0.63
C LYS A 88 -2.10 -17.31 1.35
N SER A 89 -2.10 -17.12 2.67
CA SER A 89 -0.91 -17.34 3.51
C SER A 89 -0.39 -18.79 3.40
N PRO A 90 0.94 -19.00 3.40
CA PRO A 90 1.53 -20.33 3.42
C PRO A 90 1.01 -21.19 4.61
N PRO A 91 0.81 -22.51 4.43
CA PRO A 91 1.19 -23.33 3.28
C PRO A 91 0.18 -23.31 2.13
N LYS A 92 -0.95 -22.59 2.28
CA LYS A 92 -1.95 -22.45 1.23
C LYS A 92 -1.35 -21.71 0.04
N ARG A 93 -1.94 -21.94 -1.13
CA ARG A 93 -1.60 -21.28 -2.37
C ARG A 93 -2.87 -20.82 -3.04
N GLY A 94 -2.77 -19.72 -3.77
CA GLY A 94 -3.85 -19.22 -4.59
C GLY A 94 -4.11 -17.76 -4.38
N LEU A 95 -4.62 -17.17 -5.44
CA LEU A 95 -5.06 -15.80 -5.56
C LEU A 95 -6.53 -15.72 -5.15
N VAL A 96 -6.82 -14.78 -4.26
CA VAL A 96 -8.18 -14.41 -3.88
C VAL A 96 -8.46 -13.01 -4.39
N VAL A 97 -9.61 -12.82 -5.03
CA VAL A 97 -10.07 -11.51 -5.52
C VAL A 97 -11.38 -11.18 -4.83
N GLY A 98 -11.45 -10.04 -4.15
CA GLY A 98 -12.67 -9.52 -3.57
C GLY A 98 -13.17 -8.31 -4.37
N ILE A 99 -14.46 -8.27 -4.70
CA ILE A 99 -15.07 -7.16 -5.44
C ILE A 99 -16.38 -6.78 -4.77
N THR A 100 -16.53 -5.51 -4.41
CA THR A 100 -17.81 -4.96 -3.97
C THR A 100 -18.47 -4.16 -5.09
N PHE A 101 -19.79 -4.24 -5.20
CA PHE A 101 -20.53 -3.50 -6.21
C PHE A 101 -21.97 -3.23 -5.78
N ILE A 102 -22.59 -2.23 -6.40
CA ILE A 102 -24.01 -1.92 -6.23
C ILE A 102 -24.73 -2.29 -7.52
N LYS A 103 -25.73 -3.16 -7.40
CA LYS A 103 -26.61 -3.53 -8.50
C LYS A 103 -27.80 -2.59 -8.53
N ASP A 104 -28.02 -1.93 -9.67
CA ASP A 104 -29.25 -1.18 -9.89
C ASP A 104 -30.45 -2.14 -9.95
N SER A 105 -31.33 -2.02 -8.98
CA SER A 105 -32.55 -2.83 -8.87
C SER A 105 -33.82 -1.98 -9.02
N GLY A 106 -33.69 -0.77 -9.57
CA GLY A 106 -34.76 0.22 -9.70
C GLY A 106 -34.81 1.17 -8.51
N ASP A 107 -35.60 0.84 -7.48
CA ASP A 107 -35.91 1.80 -6.40
C ASP A 107 -34.81 1.90 -5.32
N LYS A 108 -33.99 0.85 -5.18
CA LYS A 108 -32.83 0.84 -4.28
C LYS A 108 -31.70 0.02 -4.90
N GLY A 109 -30.48 0.55 -4.88
CA GLY A 109 -29.30 -0.22 -5.23
C GLY A 109 -29.06 -1.31 -4.17
N SER A 110 -28.88 -2.55 -4.61
CA SER A 110 -28.53 -3.67 -3.74
C SER A 110 -27.00 -3.83 -3.73
N PRO A 111 -26.33 -3.64 -2.57
CA PRO A 111 -24.89 -3.81 -2.46
C PRO A 111 -24.50 -5.28 -2.27
N PHE A 112 -23.40 -5.69 -2.90
CA PHE A 112 -22.87 -7.05 -2.84
C PHE A 112 -21.36 -7.05 -2.60
N LEU A 113 -20.88 -8.14 -2.00
CA LEU A 113 -19.48 -8.56 -1.97
C LEU A 113 -19.38 -9.90 -2.69
N ASN A 114 -18.56 -9.95 -3.75
CA ASN A 114 -18.15 -11.19 -4.38
C ASN A 114 -16.72 -11.53 -3.98
N ILE A 115 -16.49 -12.77 -3.57
CA ILE A 115 -15.15 -13.28 -3.29
C ILE A 115 -14.88 -14.43 -4.25
N TYR A 116 -13.85 -14.26 -5.07
CA TYR A 116 -13.41 -15.21 -6.07
C TYR A 116 -12.16 -15.93 -5.61
N CYS A 117 -12.22 -17.25 -5.67
CA CYS A 117 -11.09 -18.11 -5.35
C CYS A 117 -11.28 -19.46 -6.04
N ASP A 118 -10.24 -19.93 -6.72
CA ASP A 118 -10.23 -21.28 -7.27
C ASP A 118 -9.56 -22.25 -6.29
N TYR A 119 -10.20 -23.40 -6.10
CA TYR A 119 -9.72 -24.49 -5.25
C TYR A 119 -9.21 -25.68 -6.07
N GLU A 120 -9.34 -25.63 -7.40
CA GLU A 120 -8.83 -26.66 -8.28
C GLU A 120 -7.29 -26.60 -8.36
N PRO A 121 -6.59 -27.72 -8.09
CA PRO A 121 -5.13 -27.76 -8.16
C PRO A 121 -4.59 -27.35 -9.54
N GLY A 122 -3.66 -26.41 -9.58
CA GLY A 122 -3.07 -25.86 -10.80
C GLY A 122 -3.77 -24.63 -11.38
N SER A 123 -5.00 -24.32 -10.94
CA SER A 123 -5.77 -23.14 -11.35
C SER A 123 -5.69 -21.99 -10.36
N GLU A 124 -4.93 -22.13 -9.27
CA GLU A 124 -5.00 -21.25 -8.10
C GLU A 124 -4.55 -19.81 -8.40
N TYR A 125 -3.87 -19.58 -9.52
CA TYR A 125 -3.42 -18.26 -9.99
C TYR A 125 -3.94 -17.91 -11.40
N ASN A 126 -4.87 -18.70 -11.94
CA ASN A 126 -5.44 -18.43 -13.24
C ASN A 126 -6.66 -17.50 -13.07
N LEU A 127 -6.50 -16.23 -13.40
CA LEU A 127 -7.59 -15.24 -13.30
C LEU A 127 -8.84 -15.62 -14.09
N ASP A 128 -8.70 -16.25 -15.26
CA ASP A 128 -9.85 -16.68 -16.04
C ASP A 128 -10.63 -17.80 -15.32
N SER A 129 -9.94 -18.70 -14.60
CA SER A 129 -10.58 -19.74 -13.78
C SER A 129 -11.15 -19.17 -12.47
N ILE A 130 -10.37 -18.34 -11.77
CA ILE A 130 -10.79 -17.67 -10.52
C ILE A 130 -12.06 -16.86 -10.72
N ALA A 131 -12.16 -16.12 -11.83
CA ALA A 131 -13.32 -15.34 -12.19
C ALA A 131 -14.63 -16.16 -12.31
N GLN A 132 -14.54 -17.50 -12.38
CA GLN A 132 -15.68 -18.40 -12.44
C GLN A 132 -16.13 -18.94 -11.08
N SER A 133 -15.22 -19.03 -10.10
CA SER A 133 -15.46 -19.60 -8.76
C SER A 133 -15.76 -18.50 -7.76
N CYS A 134 -17.05 -18.19 -7.57
CA CYS A 134 -17.53 -17.02 -6.84
C CYS A 134 -18.38 -17.42 -5.63
N LEU A 135 -18.07 -16.84 -4.47
CA LEU A 135 -19.03 -16.65 -3.38
C LEU A 135 -19.69 -15.28 -3.56
N ASN A 136 -21.02 -15.22 -3.56
CA ASN A 136 -21.80 -13.98 -3.65
C ASN A 136 -22.52 -13.71 -2.32
N LEU A 137 -22.30 -12.52 -1.76
CA LEU A 137 -22.86 -12.09 -0.48
C LEU A 137 -23.61 -10.76 -0.67
N GLU A 138 -24.89 -10.72 -0.29
CA GLU A 138 -25.67 -9.47 -0.25
C GLU A 138 -25.38 -8.71 1.04
N LEU A 139 -25.01 -7.43 0.92
CA LEU A 139 -24.64 -6.59 2.05
C LEU A 139 -25.86 -5.82 2.57
N GLN A 140 -25.85 -5.50 3.87
CA GLN A 140 -26.88 -4.67 4.51
C GLN A 140 -26.48 -3.19 4.64
N PHE A 141 -25.32 -2.83 4.09
CA PHE A 141 -24.72 -1.50 4.13
C PHE A 141 -24.09 -1.17 2.77
N THR A 142 -23.84 0.11 2.51
CA THR A 142 -23.13 0.56 1.29
C THR A 142 -21.63 0.43 1.51
N PRO A 143 -20.91 -0.42 0.75
CA PRO A 143 -19.48 -0.65 0.95
C PRO A 143 -18.64 0.58 0.57
N PHE A 144 -17.47 0.73 1.19
CA PHE A 144 -16.42 1.67 0.81
C PHE A 144 -15.13 0.90 0.46
N GLN A 145 -14.09 1.00 1.28
CA GLN A 145 -12.83 0.29 1.06
C GLN A 145 -12.98 -1.18 1.42
N LEU A 146 -12.62 -2.04 0.47
CA LEU A 146 -12.23 -3.42 0.73
C LEU A 146 -10.70 -3.49 0.80
N CYS A 147 -10.16 -4.08 1.87
CA CYS A 147 -8.74 -4.36 2.00
C CYS A 147 -8.51 -5.72 2.67
N HIS A 148 -7.28 -6.20 2.66
CA HIS A 148 -6.89 -7.42 3.35
C HIS A 148 -5.86 -7.13 4.44
N ALA A 149 -5.83 -8.03 5.43
CA ALA A 149 -4.84 -8.00 6.50
C ALA A 149 -4.42 -9.44 6.84
N GLU A 150 -3.14 -9.62 7.15
CA GLU A 150 -2.67 -10.87 7.76
C GLU A 150 -2.90 -10.82 9.27
N VAL A 151 -3.38 -11.93 9.83
CA VAL A 151 -3.69 -12.08 11.25
C VAL A 151 -3.10 -13.38 11.78
N GLN A 152 -2.65 -13.36 13.03
CA GLN A 152 -2.18 -14.55 13.71
C GLN A 152 -3.36 -15.32 14.33
N VAL A 153 -3.63 -16.52 13.82
CA VAL A 153 -4.65 -17.43 14.36
C VAL A 153 -3.96 -18.70 14.88
N GLY A 154 -3.84 -18.79 16.20
CA GLY A 154 -3.02 -19.84 16.81
C GLY A 154 -1.54 -19.67 16.41
N ASP A 155 -0.96 -20.70 15.80
CA ASP A 155 0.43 -20.69 15.32
C ASP A 155 0.54 -20.43 13.81
N GLN A 156 -0.57 -20.11 13.13
CA GLN A 156 -0.60 -19.85 11.70
C GLN A 156 -0.93 -18.40 11.38
N LEU A 157 -0.38 -17.91 10.27
CA LEU A 157 -0.81 -16.67 9.64
C LEU A 157 -1.95 -16.99 8.68
N GLU A 158 -2.99 -16.17 8.74
CA GLU A 158 -4.10 -16.22 7.80
C GLU A 158 -4.37 -14.82 7.25
N THR A 159 -4.76 -14.73 5.98
CA THR A 159 -5.20 -13.47 5.38
C THR A 159 -6.72 -13.38 5.42
N VAL A 160 -7.24 -12.24 5.87
CA VAL A 160 -8.68 -11.95 5.97
C VAL A 160 -9.02 -10.69 5.18
N PHE A 161 -10.27 -10.58 4.75
CA PHE A 161 -10.80 -9.33 4.21
C PHE A 161 -11.41 -8.47 5.34
N LEU A 162 -11.21 -7.17 5.23
CA LEU A 162 -11.85 -6.14 6.03
C LEU A 162 -12.60 -5.20 5.08
N LEU A 163 -13.89 -5.01 5.34
CA LEU A 163 -14.76 -4.18 4.53
C LEU A 163 -15.37 -3.06 5.39
N SER A 164 -15.12 -1.82 4.98
CA SER A 164 -15.76 -0.63 5.54
C SER A 164 -17.03 -0.26 4.78
N GLY A 165 -17.90 0.53 5.41
CA GLY A 165 -19.16 0.95 4.82
C GLY A 165 -19.68 2.29 5.32
N ASN A 166 -20.89 2.64 4.88
CA ASN A 166 -21.62 3.83 5.33
C ASN A 166 -22.16 3.74 6.76
N ASP A 167 -21.85 2.67 7.47
CA ASP A 167 -22.08 2.46 8.88
C ASP A 167 -20.77 2.63 9.68
N PRO A 168 -20.84 2.84 11.00
CA PRO A 168 -19.65 2.98 11.84
C PRO A 168 -19.13 1.60 12.27
N ALA A 169 -18.82 0.73 11.31
CA ALA A 169 -18.33 -0.63 11.53
C ALA A 169 -17.26 -1.04 10.51
N ILE A 170 -16.52 -2.09 10.85
CA ILE A 170 -15.66 -2.84 9.93
C ILE A 170 -16.13 -4.28 9.93
N HIS A 171 -16.39 -4.83 8.75
CA HIS A 171 -16.86 -6.20 8.55
C HIS A 171 -15.68 -7.10 8.20
N LEU A 172 -15.51 -8.18 8.96
CA LEU A 172 -14.42 -9.14 8.81
C LEU A 172 -14.93 -10.37 8.06
N TYR A 173 -14.29 -10.72 6.94
CA TYR A 173 -14.56 -11.96 6.22
C TYR A 173 -13.34 -12.87 6.24
N LYS A 174 -13.53 -14.08 6.76
CA LYS A 174 -12.48 -15.08 6.93
C LYS A 174 -12.83 -16.36 6.16
N GLU A 175 -11.82 -17.00 5.57
CA GLU A 175 -11.99 -18.31 4.92
C GLU A 175 -12.34 -19.39 5.95
N ASN A 176 -13.43 -20.11 5.72
CA ASN A 176 -13.77 -21.35 6.39
C ASN A 176 -13.28 -22.52 5.54
N GLU A 177 -12.16 -23.13 5.96
CA GLU A 177 -11.51 -24.21 5.22
C GLU A 177 -12.42 -25.43 5.01
N GLY A 178 -13.26 -25.76 5.99
CA GLY A 178 -14.13 -26.92 5.92
C GLY A 178 -15.26 -26.76 4.89
N LEU A 179 -15.58 -25.51 4.54
CA LEU A 179 -16.65 -25.17 3.60
C LEU A 179 -16.14 -24.59 2.28
N HIS A 180 -14.83 -24.37 2.15
CA HIS A 180 -14.21 -23.73 0.98
C HIS A 180 -14.90 -22.41 0.58
N GLN A 181 -15.26 -21.61 1.59
CA GLN A 181 -15.92 -20.32 1.38
C GLN A 181 -15.50 -19.32 2.45
N PHE A 182 -15.67 -18.04 2.16
CA PHE A 182 -15.51 -16.98 3.16
C PHE A 182 -16.81 -16.78 3.93
N GLU A 183 -16.70 -16.45 5.21
CA GLU A 183 -17.82 -16.15 6.09
C GLU A 183 -17.53 -14.88 6.89
N GLU A 184 -18.59 -14.14 7.20
CA GLU A 184 -18.50 -12.99 8.09
C GLU A 184 -18.28 -13.47 9.53
N GLN A 185 -17.33 -12.87 10.22
CA GLN A 185 -17.04 -13.14 11.63
C GLN A 185 -17.02 -11.83 12.44
N PRO A 186 -17.33 -11.86 13.75
CA PRO A 186 -17.24 -10.67 14.59
C PRO A 186 -15.82 -10.10 14.57
N VAL A 187 -15.68 -8.83 14.21
CA VAL A 187 -14.40 -8.16 14.00
C VAL A 187 -13.57 -8.11 15.28
N GLU A 188 -14.21 -7.95 16.44
CA GLU A 188 -13.59 -7.88 17.76
C GLU A 188 -12.80 -9.13 18.15
N ASN A 189 -13.07 -10.27 17.50
CA ASN A 189 -12.35 -11.52 17.78
C ASN A 189 -10.90 -11.46 17.32
N LEU A 190 -10.62 -10.72 16.24
CA LEU A 190 -9.29 -10.58 15.65
C LEU A 190 -8.77 -9.14 15.68
N PHE A 191 -9.67 -8.16 15.78
CA PHE A 191 -9.41 -6.72 15.74
C PHE A 191 -10.18 -5.96 16.82
N PRO A 192 -9.83 -6.12 18.11
CA PRO A 192 -10.47 -5.40 19.21
C PRO A 192 -10.45 -3.87 19.05
N GLU A 193 -9.44 -3.33 18.38
CA GLU A 193 -9.24 -1.90 18.11
C GLU A 193 -10.21 -1.30 17.08
N LEU A 194 -10.85 -2.14 16.25
CA LEU A 194 -11.80 -1.73 15.20
C LEU A 194 -13.25 -1.69 15.70
N THR A 195 -13.44 -1.74 17.02
CA THR A 195 -14.74 -1.60 17.67
C THR A 195 -15.02 -0.17 18.10
N ASN A 196 -16.28 0.12 18.47
CA ASN A 196 -16.70 1.42 19.01
C ASN A 196 -16.28 2.60 18.12
N LEU A 197 -16.52 2.46 16.81
CA LEU A 197 -16.31 3.53 15.84
C LEU A 197 -17.49 4.49 15.91
N THR A 198 -17.22 5.78 15.77
CA THR A 198 -18.24 6.84 15.86
C THR A 198 -18.63 7.40 14.48
N SER A 199 -17.95 6.95 13.43
CA SER A 199 -18.08 7.45 12.07
C SER A 199 -17.66 6.34 11.10
N SER A 200 -18.20 6.40 9.89
CA SER A 200 -17.79 5.54 8.79
C SER A 200 -16.31 5.71 8.46
N VAL A 201 -15.63 4.57 8.29
CA VAL A 201 -14.21 4.50 7.94
C VAL A 201 -14.06 4.60 6.43
N LEU A 202 -13.26 5.54 5.96
CA LEU A 202 -12.95 5.72 4.54
C LEU A 202 -11.65 5.04 4.13
N TRP A 203 -10.69 4.94 5.06
CA TRP A 203 -9.45 4.22 4.83
C TRP A 203 -8.98 3.52 6.09
N LEU A 204 -8.54 2.28 5.95
CA LEU A 204 -7.93 1.43 6.96
C LEU A 204 -6.58 0.92 6.42
N ASP A 205 -5.59 0.94 7.30
CA ASP A 205 -4.29 0.34 7.07
C ASP A 205 -3.87 -0.50 8.28
N VAL A 206 -3.37 -1.70 8.02
CA VAL A 206 -2.99 -2.69 9.04
C VAL A 206 -1.57 -3.15 8.78
N HIS A 207 -0.68 -2.89 9.74
CA HIS A 207 0.74 -3.17 9.64
C HIS A 207 1.21 -4.10 10.76
N ASN A 208 1.59 -5.33 10.40
CA ASN A 208 2.18 -6.29 11.34
C ASN A 208 3.67 -6.02 11.54
N PHE A 209 4.14 -6.09 12.79
CA PHE A 209 5.56 -5.98 13.11
C PHE A 209 6.27 -7.32 12.83
N PRO A 210 7.30 -7.34 11.95
CA PRO A 210 8.00 -8.55 11.58
C PRO A 210 8.53 -9.32 12.79
N GLY A 211 8.27 -10.63 12.83
CA GLY A 211 8.78 -11.51 13.89
C GLY A 211 8.11 -11.34 15.26
N THR A 212 7.00 -10.61 15.36
CA THR A 212 6.26 -10.44 16.62
C THR A 212 4.76 -10.67 16.44
N SER A 213 4.00 -10.76 17.54
CA SER A 213 2.53 -10.79 17.52
C SER A 213 1.90 -9.39 17.48
N ARG A 214 2.69 -8.34 17.33
CA ARG A 214 2.20 -6.96 17.44
C ARG A 214 1.85 -6.37 16.08
N ARG A 215 0.91 -5.44 16.08
CA ARG A 215 0.55 -4.66 14.90
C ARG A 215 0.17 -3.23 15.23
N LEU A 216 0.25 -2.38 14.22
CA LEU A 216 -0.40 -1.08 14.17
C LEU A 216 -1.60 -1.15 13.23
N SER A 217 -2.70 -0.54 13.64
CA SER A 217 -3.87 -0.32 12.79
C SER A 217 -4.22 1.15 12.80
N ALA A 218 -4.23 1.77 11.62
CA ALA A 218 -4.58 3.16 11.42
C ALA A 218 -5.87 3.23 10.61
N LEU A 219 -6.83 4.04 11.06
CA LEU A 219 -8.07 4.31 10.35
C LEU A 219 -8.34 5.80 10.23
N GLY A 220 -8.94 6.17 9.11
CA GLY A 220 -9.41 7.52 8.79
C GLY A 220 -10.89 7.50 8.47
N CYS A 221 -11.65 8.39 9.08
CA CYS A 221 -13.10 8.44 8.97
C CYS A 221 -13.61 9.61 8.12
N GLN A 222 -14.86 9.50 7.68
CA GLN A 222 -15.57 10.56 6.97
C GLN A 222 -15.71 11.85 7.78
N SER A 223 -15.80 11.75 9.12
CA SER A 223 -15.89 12.89 10.04
C SER A 223 -14.56 13.62 10.28
N GLY A 224 -13.46 13.21 9.63
CA GLY A 224 -12.12 13.69 9.95
C GLY A 224 -11.48 13.01 11.17
N TYR A 225 -12.19 12.09 11.83
CA TYR A 225 -11.63 11.32 12.93
C TYR A 225 -10.55 10.35 12.43
N VAL A 226 -9.39 10.39 13.06
CA VAL A 226 -8.28 9.46 12.83
C VAL A 226 -8.01 8.71 14.12
N ARG A 227 -7.82 7.40 14.02
CA ARG A 227 -7.40 6.55 15.14
C ARG A 227 -6.23 5.68 14.71
N VAL A 228 -5.23 5.59 15.58
CA VAL A 228 -4.13 4.63 15.46
C VAL A 228 -4.11 3.78 16.72
N ALA A 229 -4.00 2.48 16.57
CA ALA A 229 -3.94 1.54 17.69
C ALA A 229 -2.74 0.61 17.54
N HIS A 230 -2.06 0.37 18.65
CA HIS A 230 -1.00 -0.63 18.79
C HIS A 230 -1.56 -1.81 19.58
N VAL A 231 -1.51 -3.00 18.99
CA VAL A 231 -2.23 -4.18 19.49
C VAL A 231 -1.29 -5.38 19.57
N ASP A 232 -1.43 -6.17 20.63
CA ASP A 232 -0.88 -7.52 20.67
C ASP A 232 -1.95 -8.52 20.24
N GLN A 233 -1.74 -9.14 19.08
CA GLN A 233 -2.68 -10.09 18.49
C GLN A 233 -2.82 -11.38 19.30
N ARG A 234 -1.79 -11.73 20.10
CA ARG A 234 -1.80 -12.97 20.88
C ARG A 234 -2.68 -12.84 22.12
N SER A 235 -2.50 -11.74 22.87
CA SER A 235 -3.36 -11.44 24.02
C SER A 235 -4.69 -10.81 23.61
N ARG A 236 -4.81 -10.32 22.37
CA ARG A 236 -5.95 -9.56 21.85
C ARG A 236 -6.21 -8.30 22.66
N GLU A 237 -5.14 -7.65 23.10
CA GLU A 237 -5.22 -6.42 23.88
C GLU A 237 -4.72 -5.23 23.07
N VAL A 238 -5.47 -4.13 23.16
CA VAL A 238 -5.01 -2.84 22.65
C VAL A 238 -4.03 -2.25 23.65
N LEU A 239 -2.74 -2.28 23.31
CA LEU A 239 -1.65 -1.80 24.15
C LEU A 239 -1.68 -0.27 24.29
N GLN A 240 -1.89 0.41 23.16
CA GLN A 240 -1.98 1.87 23.09
C GLN A 240 -2.97 2.26 21.99
N MET A 241 -3.64 3.39 22.17
CA MET A 241 -4.54 3.97 21.18
C MET A 241 -4.41 5.49 21.21
N TRP A 242 -4.31 6.09 20.03
CA TRP A 242 -4.23 7.53 19.83
C TRP A 242 -5.30 7.96 18.84
N SER A 243 -5.80 9.18 19.01
CA SER A 243 -6.77 9.75 18.08
C SER A 243 -6.63 11.25 17.95
N VAL A 244 -6.95 11.75 16.76
CA VAL A 244 -7.02 13.17 16.44
C VAL A 244 -8.25 13.41 15.57
N LEU A 245 -8.75 14.65 15.56
CA LEU A 245 -9.83 15.09 14.69
C LEU A 245 -9.26 16.14 13.74
N GLN A 246 -9.40 15.88 12.45
CA GLN A 246 -9.09 16.83 11.37
C GLN A 246 -10.39 17.51 10.89
N ASP A 247 -10.29 18.63 10.19
CA ASP A 247 -11.47 19.40 9.74
C ASP A 247 -12.17 18.79 8.51
N GLY A 248 -11.51 17.87 7.78
CA GLY A 248 -12.05 17.24 6.57
C GLY A 248 -12.07 15.71 6.57
N PRO A 249 -12.84 15.08 5.66
CA PRO A 249 -12.84 13.62 5.50
C PRO A 249 -11.43 13.08 5.21
N ILE A 250 -11.06 11.99 5.86
CA ILE A 250 -9.74 11.38 5.69
C ILE A 250 -9.75 10.51 4.43
N SER A 251 -8.96 10.88 3.42
CA SER A 251 -8.86 10.13 2.15
C SER A 251 -7.84 9.00 2.21
N ARG A 252 -6.83 9.11 3.07
CA ARG A 252 -5.80 8.07 3.22
C ARG A 252 -5.18 8.07 4.62
N VAL A 253 -4.91 6.88 5.14
CA VAL A 253 -3.98 6.65 6.24
C VAL A 253 -2.99 5.56 5.87
N ILE A 254 -1.70 5.74 6.18
CA ILE A 254 -0.65 4.74 5.87
C ILE A 254 0.36 4.70 7.01
N VAL A 255 0.58 3.53 7.59
CA VAL A 255 1.65 3.25 8.55
C VAL A 255 2.92 2.87 7.78
N PHE A 256 4.04 3.52 8.10
CA PHE A 256 5.31 3.28 7.43
C PHE A 256 6.50 3.59 8.34
N SER A 257 7.70 3.17 7.95
CA SER A 257 8.95 3.56 8.62
C SER A 257 9.72 4.56 7.75
N LEU A 258 10.24 5.61 8.37
CA LEU A 258 11.14 6.56 7.70
C LEU A 258 12.57 6.02 7.55
N SER A 259 12.91 4.99 8.35
CA SER A 259 14.25 4.41 8.36
C SER A 259 14.40 3.38 7.25
N ALA A 260 15.50 3.46 6.50
CA ALA A 260 15.93 2.37 5.65
C ALA A 260 16.15 1.13 6.51
N ALA A 261 15.64 -0.04 6.08
CA ALA A 261 15.90 -1.32 6.74
C ALA A 261 17.41 -1.62 6.74
N LYS A 262 18.12 -1.16 7.77
CA LYS A 262 19.54 -1.44 7.93
C LYS A 262 19.68 -2.83 8.53
N GLU A 263 20.25 -3.77 7.75
CA GLU A 263 20.63 -5.12 8.18
C GLU A 263 21.79 -5.15 9.21
N THR A 264 21.84 -4.22 10.16
CA THR A 264 22.86 -4.25 11.22
C THR A 264 22.34 -5.03 12.42
N LYS A 265 22.84 -6.25 12.59
CA LYS A 265 22.46 -7.27 13.59
C LYS A 265 22.54 -6.87 15.08
N ASP A 266 23.04 -5.68 15.43
CA ASP A 266 23.47 -5.39 16.80
C ASP A 266 22.63 -4.37 17.59
N ARG A 267 21.49 -3.93 17.06
CA ARG A 267 20.44 -3.29 17.88
C ARG A 267 19.09 -3.82 17.41
N PRO A 268 18.15 -4.17 18.32
CA PRO A 268 16.77 -4.26 17.89
C PRO A 268 16.45 -2.88 17.32
N LEU A 269 16.17 -2.79 16.01
CA LEU A 269 15.68 -1.54 15.46
C LEU A 269 14.45 -1.21 16.31
N GLN A 270 14.52 -0.14 17.11
CA GLN A 270 13.30 0.55 17.49
C GLN A 270 12.80 1.10 16.17
N ASP A 271 11.99 0.29 15.47
CA ASP A 271 11.40 0.67 14.21
C ASP A 271 10.50 1.88 14.52
N GLU A 272 11.01 3.06 14.20
CA GLU A 272 10.29 4.32 14.34
C GLU A 272 9.20 4.36 13.26
N TYR A 273 8.03 3.83 13.63
CA TYR A 273 6.85 3.90 12.80
C TYR A 273 6.25 5.29 12.81
N SER A 274 5.83 5.73 11.64
CA SER A 274 5.11 6.97 11.38
C SER A 274 3.78 6.65 10.73
N VAL A 275 2.82 7.56 10.78
CA VAL A 275 1.57 7.48 10.02
C VAL A 275 1.42 8.70 9.15
N LEU A 276 1.15 8.48 7.86
CA LEU A 276 0.67 9.51 6.94
C LEU A 276 -0.84 9.59 7.08
N VAL A 277 -1.36 10.81 7.20
CA VAL A 277 -2.79 11.14 7.23
C VAL A 277 -3.04 12.17 6.14
N ALA A 278 -3.84 11.81 5.14
CA ALA A 278 -4.30 12.73 4.11
C ALA A 278 -5.78 13.06 4.32
N SER A 279 -6.09 14.35 4.35
CA SER A 279 -7.45 14.89 4.39
C SER A 279 -7.82 15.38 3.00
N MET A 280 -9.11 15.31 2.65
CA MET A 280 -9.59 15.88 1.39
C MET A 280 -9.53 17.41 1.37
N LEU A 281 -9.45 18.07 2.54
CA LEU A 281 -9.56 19.53 2.67
C LEU A 281 -8.33 20.20 3.27
N GLU A 282 -7.47 19.45 3.94
CA GLU A 282 -6.33 19.97 4.68
C GLU A 282 -5.01 19.44 4.12
N PRO A 283 -3.89 20.12 4.39
CA PRO A 283 -2.56 19.59 4.08
C PRO A 283 -2.40 18.18 4.62
N ALA A 284 -1.81 17.29 3.81
CA ALA A 284 -1.42 15.98 4.28
C ALA A 284 -0.35 16.10 5.38
N VAL A 285 -0.40 15.18 6.32
CA VAL A 285 0.38 15.24 7.57
C VAL A 285 1.03 13.90 7.85
N VAL A 286 2.28 13.92 8.30
CA VAL A 286 2.96 12.75 8.85
C VAL A 286 3.15 12.94 10.35
N TYR A 287 2.62 12.01 11.14
CA TYR A 287 2.91 11.90 12.56
C TYR A 287 4.05 10.90 12.75
N ARG A 288 5.14 11.35 13.35
CA ARG A 288 6.36 10.55 13.52
C ARG A 288 6.40 9.87 14.88
N ASP A 289 7.18 8.78 14.92
CA ASP A 289 7.55 8.10 16.17
C ASP A 289 6.31 7.70 16.99
N LEU A 290 5.36 7.04 16.34
CA LEU A 290 4.04 6.67 16.87
C LEU A 290 4.12 5.98 18.23
N LEU A 291 5.07 5.06 18.41
CA LEU A 291 5.16 4.24 19.61
C LEU A 291 5.60 5.04 20.85
N ASN A 292 6.40 6.10 20.66
CA ASN A 292 6.89 6.92 21.77
C ASN A 292 6.11 8.24 21.91
N ARG A 293 5.62 8.81 20.80
CA ARG A 293 5.00 10.15 20.73
C ARG A 293 3.54 10.15 20.32
N GLY A 294 2.98 9.00 19.95
CA GLY A 294 1.61 8.92 19.46
C GLY A 294 1.38 9.82 18.24
N LEU A 295 0.40 10.71 18.33
CA LEU A 295 0.04 11.67 17.28
C LEU A 295 0.45 13.10 17.63
N GLU A 296 1.53 13.28 18.41
CA GLU A 296 1.98 14.61 18.86
C GLU A 296 3.06 15.23 17.96
N ASP A 297 3.96 14.42 17.37
CA ASP A 297 5.04 14.91 16.51
C ASP A 297 4.58 15.02 15.05
N GLN A 298 4.02 16.18 14.72
CA GLN A 298 3.37 16.46 13.45
C GLN A 298 4.32 17.14 12.44
N LEU A 299 4.40 16.61 11.22
CA LEU A 299 5.05 17.26 10.08
C LEU A 299 4.07 17.42 8.92
N LEU A 300 3.96 18.63 8.38
CA LEU A 300 3.13 18.91 7.21
C LEU A 300 3.84 18.54 5.90
N LEU A 301 3.06 18.13 4.91
CA LEU A 301 3.49 18.06 3.50
C LEU A 301 3.16 19.41 2.84
N PRO A 302 4.16 20.28 2.64
CA PRO A 302 3.92 21.66 2.26
C PRO A 302 3.26 21.77 0.89
N GLY A 303 2.14 22.49 0.81
CA GLY A 303 1.42 22.76 -0.43
C GLY A 303 0.61 21.57 -0.98
N SER A 304 0.44 20.50 -0.20
CA SER A 304 -0.36 19.34 -0.61
C SER A 304 -1.85 19.65 -0.79
N ASP A 305 -2.34 20.72 -0.18
CA ASP A 305 -3.70 21.26 -0.26
C ASP A 305 -3.91 22.33 -1.36
N GLN A 306 -2.86 22.66 -2.14
CA GLN A 306 -2.93 23.70 -3.16
C GLN A 306 -3.50 23.22 -4.50
N PHE A 307 -3.73 21.92 -4.65
CA PHE A 307 -4.11 21.27 -5.91
C PHE A 307 -5.46 20.56 -5.79
N ASP A 308 -6.45 21.25 -5.21
CA ASP A 308 -7.77 20.70 -4.89
C ASP A 308 -7.63 19.58 -3.83
N SER A 309 -8.52 18.58 -3.86
CA SER A 309 -8.63 17.55 -2.84
C SER A 309 -7.57 16.46 -3.00
N VAL A 310 -6.93 16.06 -1.89
CA VAL A 310 -6.08 14.87 -1.87
C VAL A 310 -6.94 13.61 -1.89
N LEU A 311 -6.80 12.78 -2.92
CA LEU A 311 -7.63 11.58 -3.12
C LEU A 311 -6.91 10.28 -2.79
N CYS A 312 -5.59 10.24 -2.99
CA CYS A 312 -4.78 9.06 -2.74
C CYS A 312 -3.39 9.47 -2.28
N SER A 313 -2.74 8.60 -1.51
CA SER A 313 -1.32 8.72 -1.21
C SER A 313 -0.66 7.35 -1.25
N LEU A 314 0.64 7.36 -1.45
CA LEU A 314 1.48 6.17 -1.49
C LEU A 314 2.81 6.49 -0.83
N VAL A 315 3.34 5.56 -0.03
CA VAL A 315 4.66 5.69 0.59
C VAL A 315 5.58 4.64 0.00
N THR A 316 6.62 5.07 -0.73
CA THR A 316 7.54 4.16 -1.41
C THR A 316 8.83 4.85 -1.81
N ASP A 317 9.92 4.07 -1.94
CA ASP A 317 11.23 4.53 -2.38
C ASP A 317 11.26 4.61 -3.92
N VAL A 318 10.91 5.78 -4.45
CA VAL A 318 10.88 6.06 -5.89
C VAL A 318 12.26 6.51 -6.37
N ASP A 319 13.04 7.25 -5.58
CA ASP A 319 14.39 7.63 -6.01
C ASP A 319 15.44 6.51 -5.87
N LEU A 320 15.01 5.35 -5.35
CA LEU A 320 15.80 4.14 -5.14
C LEU A 320 16.98 4.39 -4.21
N ASP A 321 16.90 5.30 -3.23
CA ASP A 321 17.98 5.57 -2.27
C ASP A 321 17.92 4.74 -0.98
N GLY A 322 16.85 3.97 -0.80
CA GLY A 322 16.55 3.13 0.36
C GLY A 322 15.67 3.79 1.43
N ARG A 323 15.24 5.04 1.24
CA ARG A 323 14.31 5.75 2.13
C ARG A 323 13.04 6.05 1.35
N PRO A 324 11.85 5.89 1.94
CA PRO A 324 10.62 6.11 1.21
C PRO A 324 10.31 7.60 1.02
N GLU A 325 9.74 7.92 -0.13
CA GLU A 325 9.05 9.17 -0.42
C GLU A 325 7.57 9.03 -0.10
N VAL A 326 6.92 10.17 0.10
CA VAL A 326 5.47 10.27 0.15
C VAL A 326 4.97 10.84 -1.17
N LEU A 327 4.15 10.08 -1.88
CA LEU A 327 3.45 10.53 -3.08
C LEU A 327 2.02 10.90 -2.72
N VAL A 328 1.55 12.01 -3.27
CA VAL A 328 0.19 12.54 -3.09
C VAL A 328 -0.44 12.76 -4.45
N ALA A 329 -1.62 12.18 -4.65
CA ALA A 329 -2.40 12.30 -5.88
C ALA A 329 -3.69 13.07 -5.61
N THR A 330 -4.02 14.01 -6.49
CA THR A 330 -5.06 15.01 -6.24
C THR A 330 -6.15 15.03 -7.30
N TYR A 331 -7.32 15.55 -6.91
CA TYR A 331 -8.40 15.83 -7.86
C TYR A 331 -7.97 16.88 -8.90
N GLY A 332 -7.11 17.83 -8.49
CA GLY A 332 -6.51 18.86 -9.34
C GLY A 332 -5.52 18.36 -10.38
N GLN A 333 -5.44 17.04 -10.62
CA GLN A 333 -4.65 16.40 -11.68
C GLN A 333 -3.14 16.43 -11.42
N GLU A 334 -2.74 16.60 -10.17
CA GLU A 334 -1.34 16.69 -9.78
C GLU A 334 -0.89 15.46 -8.99
N LEU A 335 0.28 14.96 -9.36
CA LEU A 335 1.06 13.99 -8.62
C LEU A 335 2.27 14.70 -8.00
N LEU A 336 2.33 14.70 -6.67
CA LEU A 336 3.36 15.37 -5.88
C LEU A 336 4.21 14.32 -5.19
N CYS A 337 5.52 14.51 -5.12
CA CYS A 337 6.44 13.62 -4.44
C CYS A 337 7.27 14.37 -3.40
N TYR A 338 7.24 13.90 -2.16
CA TYR A 338 7.91 14.52 -1.03
C TYR A 338 8.98 13.61 -0.45
N LYS A 339 10.13 14.19 -0.10
CA LYS A 339 11.20 13.50 0.63
C LYS A 339 11.36 14.10 2.01
N TYR A 340 11.49 13.23 3.00
CA TYR A 340 11.86 13.63 4.33
C TYR A 340 13.37 13.95 4.41
N ARG A 341 13.70 15.15 4.90
CA ARG A 341 15.07 15.55 5.24
C ARG A 341 15.18 15.66 6.75
N GLY A 342 15.81 14.65 7.37
CA GLY A 342 16.01 14.59 8.82
C GLY A 342 17.38 15.09 9.28
N PRO A 343 17.75 14.87 10.56
CA PRO A 343 19.01 15.32 11.16
C PRO A 343 20.27 14.88 10.42
N GLU A 344 20.22 13.68 9.83
CA GLU A 344 21.27 13.09 9.04
C GLU A 344 21.56 13.79 7.70
N SER A 345 20.69 14.71 7.26
CA SER A 345 20.95 15.55 6.09
C SER A 345 21.95 16.69 6.36
N GLY A 346 22.38 16.87 7.61
CA GLY A 346 23.32 17.94 8.00
C GLY A 346 22.73 19.35 7.93
N LEU A 347 21.43 19.46 7.64
CA LEU A 347 20.70 20.72 7.60
C LEU A 347 20.36 21.20 9.02
N PRO A 348 20.20 22.52 9.23
CA PRO A 348 19.68 23.05 10.49
C PRO A 348 18.32 22.43 10.84
N GLU A 349 18.04 22.23 12.13
CA GLU A 349 16.76 21.63 12.60
C GLU A 349 15.52 22.33 12.04
N ALA A 350 15.58 23.65 11.88
CA ALA A 350 14.49 24.44 11.29
C ALA A 350 14.15 24.07 9.83
N GLN A 351 15.00 23.29 9.15
CA GLN A 351 14.79 22.81 7.79
C GLN A 351 14.47 21.31 7.74
N HIS A 352 14.40 20.64 8.89
CA HIS A 352 13.98 19.25 8.94
C HIS A 352 12.49 19.16 8.62
N GLY A 353 12.11 18.18 7.81
CA GLY A 353 10.73 18.03 7.37
C GLY A 353 10.61 17.44 5.97
N PHE A 354 9.39 17.45 5.46
CA PHE A 354 9.10 17.02 4.10
C PHE A 354 9.30 18.17 3.13
N HIS A 355 10.01 17.89 2.03
CA HIS A 355 10.25 18.84 0.94
C HIS A 355 9.70 18.24 -0.35
N LEU A 356 9.01 19.07 -1.14
CA LEU A 356 8.53 18.68 -2.47
C LEU A 356 9.75 18.47 -3.39
N LEU A 357 9.95 17.24 -3.86
CA LEU A 357 11.01 16.87 -4.80
C LEU A 357 10.63 17.23 -6.23
N TRP A 358 9.46 16.77 -6.66
CA TRP A 358 8.97 16.96 -8.01
C TRP A 358 7.45 16.93 -8.05
N GLN A 359 6.93 17.50 -9.13
CA GLN A 359 5.50 17.58 -9.44
C GLN A 359 5.26 17.10 -10.87
N ARG A 360 4.13 16.45 -11.11
CA ARG A 360 3.69 16.04 -12.45
C ARG A 360 2.19 16.24 -12.62
N SER A 361 1.83 17.04 -13.63
CA SER A 361 0.45 17.24 -14.07
C SER A 361 -0.03 16.12 -15.01
N PHE A 362 -1.32 15.79 -14.91
CA PHE A 362 -2.03 14.86 -15.78
C PHE A 362 -3.21 15.56 -16.48
N SER A 363 -3.98 14.82 -17.28
CA SER A 363 -5.14 15.35 -18.05
C SER A 363 -6.51 14.99 -17.45
N SER A 364 -6.50 14.42 -16.24
CA SER A 364 -7.69 14.06 -15.47
C SER A 364 -7.34 13.83 -13.99
N PRO A 365 -8.32 13.94 -13.07
CA PRO A 365 -8.15 13.66 -11.64
C PRO A 365 -7.49 12.31 -11.37
N LEU A 366 -6.63 12.23 -10.36
CA LEU A 366 -5.90 11.03 -9.97
C LEU A 366 -6.53 10.36 -8.76
N LEU A 367 -6.93 9.10 -8.90
CA LEU A 367 -7.83 8.42 -7.96
C LEU A 367 -7.12 7.38 -7.09
N ALA A 368 -6.18 6.62 -7.66
CA ALA A 368 -5.47 5.57 -6.95
C ALA A 368 -4.05 5.38 -7.49
N MET A 369 -3.17 4.83 -6.67
CA MET A 369 -1.77 4.55 -7.04
C MET A 369 -1.32 3.20 -6.50
N ALA A 370 -0.39 2.56 -7.21
CA ALA A 370 0.32 1.38 -6.75
C ALA A 370 1.76 1.41 -7.27
N HIS A 371 2.72 0.93 -6.48
CA HIS A 371 4.11 0.76 -6.90
C HIS A 371 4.43 -0.74 -6.91
N VAL A 372 4.57 -1.31 -8.10
CA VAL A 372 4.53 -2.77 -8.31
C VAL A 372 5.49 -3.14 -9.42
N ASP A 373 6.21 -4.24 -9.27
CA ASP A 373 7.05 -4.82 -10.33
C ASP A 373 6.15 -5.53 -11.35
N LEU A 374 5.73 -4.80 -12.39
CA LEU A 374 4.86 -5.27 -13.47
C LEU A 374 5.65 -5.99 -14.57
N THR A 375 6.94 -5.71 -14.69
CA THR A 375 7.82 -6.29 -15.72
C THR A 375 8.52 -7.57 -15.26
N GLY A 376 8.58 -7.82 -13.95
CA GLY A 376 9.24 -8.95 -13.32
C GLY A 376 10.78 -8.83 -13.31
N ASP A 377 11.32 -7.63 -13.49
CA ASP A 377 12.77 -7.38 -13.55
C ASP A 377 13.36 -6.90 -12.20
N GLY A 378 12.50 -6.71 -11.19
CA GLY A 378 12.86 -6.22 -9.87
C GLY A 378 12.79 -4.70 -9.71
N LEU A 379 12.54 -3.94 -10.79
CA LEU A 379 12.20 -2.53 -10.71
C LEU A 379 10.68 -2.38 -10.57
N GLN A 380 10.25 -1.52 -9.66
CA GLN A 380 8.84 -1.25 -9.48
C GLN A 380 8.39 -0.13 -10.42
N GLU A 381 7.25 -0.33 -11.06
CA GLU A 381 6.54 0.67 -11.83
C GLU A 381 5.50 1.38 -10.99
N LEU A 382 5.36 2.69 -11.19
CA LEU A 382 4.31 3.47 -10.58
C LEU A 382 3.08 3.46 -11.49
N ALA A 383 2.06 2.70 -11.08
CA ALA A 383 0.75 2.74 -11.68
C ALA A 383 -0.07 3.87 -11.07
N VAL A 384 -0.64 4.74 -11.91
CA VAL A 384 -1.51 5.84 -11.50
C VAL A 384 -2.84 5.70 -12.22
N VAL A 385 -3.91 5.47 -11.47
CA VAL A 385 -5.28 5.48 -11.98
C VAL A 385 -5.78 6.90 -11.99
N SER A 386 -6.15 7.39 -13.18
CA SER A 386 -6.89 8.63 -13.36
C SER A 386 -8.35 8.34 -13.68
N LEU A 387 -9.19 9.37 -13.67
CA LEU A 387 -10.61 9.26 -14.04
C LEU A 387 -10.82 8.61 -15.43
N LYS A 388 -9.84 8.72 -16.34
CA LYS A 388 -9.95 8.27 -17.74
C LYS A 388 -9.25 6.94 -18.03
N GLY A 389 -8.36 6.46 -17.17
CA GLY A 389 -7.50 5.33 -17.48
C GLY A 389 -6.41 5.08 -16.47
N VAL A 390 -5.56 4.10 -16.76
CA VAL A 390 -4.36 3.79 -15.96
C VAL A 390 -3.11 4.23 -16.72
N HIS A 391 -2.23 4.94 -16.04
CA HIS A 391 -0.92 5.36 -16.50
C HIS A 391 0.14 4.49 -15.83
N ILE A 392 1.10 3.99 -16.61
CA ILE A 392 2.26 3.27 -16.08
C ILE A 392 3.50 4.12 -16.27
N LEU A 393 4.11 4.51 -15.16
CA LEU A 393 5.33 5.29 -15.14
C LEU A 393 6.52 4.42 -14.73
N GLN A 394 7.62 4.51 -15.48
CA GLN A 394 8.83 3.70 -15.28
C GLN A 394 10.07 4.56 -15.05
N HIS A 395 11.05 3.97 -14.38
CA HIS A 395 12.40 4.50 -14.29
C HIS A 395 13.10 4.51 -15.65
N SER A 396 14.05 5.43 -15.82
CA SER A 396 14.99 5.33 -16.94
C SER A 396 15.87 4.09 -16.76
N LEU A 397 15.78 3.15 -17.68
CA LEU A 397 16.63 1.95 -17.68
C LEU A 397 18.13 2.30 -17.70
N ILE A 398 18.51 3.43 -18.30
CA ILE A 398 19.90 3.90 -18.30
C ILE A 398 20.31 4.26 -16.87
N GLN A 399 19.55 5.13 -16.19
CA GLN A 399 19.86 5.55 -14.82
C GLN A 399 19.79 4.38 -13.83
N ALA A 400 18.80 3.50 -13.97
CA ALA A 400 18.69 2.30 -13.15
C ALA A 400 19.91 1.37 -13.35
N SER A 401 20.35 1.16 -14.60
CA SER A 401 21.54 0.34 -14.87
C SER A 401 22.81 0.92 -14.27
N GLU A 402 22.99 2.25 -14.33
CA GLU A 402 24.13 2.94 -13.72
C GLU A 402 24.12 2.82 -12.19
N LEU A 403 22.95 2.96 -11.57
CA LEU A 403 22.77 2.80 -10.14
C LEU A 403 23.10 1.37 -9.69
N VAL A 404 22.58 0.36 -10.39
CA VAL A 404 22.86 -1.05 -10.12
C VAL A 404 24.36 -1.34 -10.25
N LEU A 405 25.00 -0.89 -11.32
CA LEU A 405 26.45 -1.06 -11.51
C LEU A 405 27.26 -0.40 -10.39
N THR A 406 26.84 0.79 -9.95
CA THR A 406 27.49 1.52 -8.85
C THR A 406 27.37 0.75 -7.53
N ARG A 407 26.17 0.25 -7.20
CA ARG A 407 25.92 -0.56 -6.01
C ARG A 407 26.69 -1.88 -6.03
N LEU A 408 26.71 -2.58 -7.16
CA LEU A 408 27.48 -3.81 -7.33
C LEU A 408 28.98 -3.57 -7.14
N ARG A 409 29.54 -2.51 -7.71
CA ARG A 409 30.96 -2.13 -7.48
C ARG A 409 31.23 -1.90 -6.00
N HIS A 410 30.37 -1.16 -5.30
CA HIS A 410 30.53 -0.93 -3.87
C HIS A 410 30.46 -2.23 -3.06
N GLN A 411 29.55 -3.14 -3.40
CA GLN A 411 29.41 -4.43 -2.72
C GLN A 411 30.63 -5.35 -2.96
N VAL A 412 31.18 -5.36 -4.18
CA VAL A 412 32.42 -6.09 -4.50
C VAL A 412 33.61 -5.54 -3.71
N GLU A 413 33.76 -4.22 -3.66
CA GLU A 413 34.79 -3.53 -2.87
C GLU A 413 34.69 -3.89 -1.38
N GLN A 414 33.49 -3.84 -0.80
CA GLN A 414 33.24 -4.22 0.60
C GLN A 414 33.58 -5.68 0.88
N ARG A 415 33.16 -6.61 -0.01
CA ARG A 415 33.48 -8.03 0.13
C ARG A 415 34.98 -8.30 0.04
N ARG A 416 35.69 -7.62 -0.87
CA ARG A 416 37.15 -7.72 -0.98
C ARG A 416 37.85 -7.27 0.30
N ARG A 417 37.41 -6.16 0.89
CA ARG A 417 37.94 -5.67 2.18
C ARG A 417 37.66 -6.63 3.33
N ARG A 418 36.46 -7.24 3.38
CA ARG A 418 36.15 -8.27 4.40
C ARG A 418 37.04 -9.50 4.26
N LEU A 419 37.29 -9.97 3.04
CA LEU A 419 38.16 -11.12 2.80
C LEU A 419 39.61 -10.83 3.21
N GLN A 420 40.14 -9.65 2.87
CA GLN A 420 41.49 -9.22 3.31
C GLN A 420 41.59 -9.11 4.84
N GLY A 421 40.57 -8.55 5.51
CA GLY A 421 40.55 -8.47 6.98
C GLY A 421 40.42 -9.83 7.69
N LEU A 422 39.86 -10.85 7.04
CA LEU A 422 39.81 -12.23 7.55
C LEU A 422 41.17 -12.94 7.42
N GLU A 423 41.93 -12.66 6.36
CA GLU A 423 43.29 -13.19 6.19
C GLU A 423 44.27 -12.61 7.21
N ASP A 424 44.15 -11.32 7.54
CA ASP A 424 44.97 -10.68 8.59
C ASP A 424 44.59 -11.17 10.01
N GLY A 425 43.33 -11.53 10.26
CA GLY A 425 42.85 -12.04 11.55
C GLY A 425 43.24 -13.50 11.86
N ALA A 426 43.47 -14.31 10.84
CA ALA A 426 43.91 -15.71 11.00
C ALA A 426 45.43 -15.85 11.28
N GLY A 427 46.21 -14.77 11.12
CA GLY A 427 47.66 -14.75 11.37
C GLY A 427 48.09 -14.57 12.83
N ALA A 428 47.17 -14.27 13.75
CA ALA A 428 47.47 -14.12 15.18
C ALA A 428 47.29 -15.45 15.93
N GLY A 429 48.25 -16.37 15.76
CA GLY A 429 48.37 -17.58 16.60
C GLY A 429 48.73 -17.24 18.06
N PRO A 430 48.48 -18.14 19.03
CA PRO A 430 48.59 -17.83 20.45
C PRO A 430 50.04 -17.51 20.82
N ALA A 431 50.26 -16.35 21.45
CA ALA A 431 51.54 -16.01 22.04
C ALA A 431 51.92 -17.08 23.08
N GLU A 432 52.98 -17.82 22.81
CA GLU A 432 53.64 -18.67 23.79
C GLU A 432 54.08 -17.78 24.97
N ASN A 433 53.38 -17.92 26.10
CA ASN A 433 53.90 -17.58 27.40
C ASN A 433 55.08 -18.51 27.70
N ALA A 434 56.28 -18.12 27.28
CA ALA A 434 57.52 -18.73 27.76
C ALA A 434 57.81 -18.19 29.17
N ALA A 435 57.37 -18.96 30.17
CA ALA A 435 57.99 -18.95 31.48
C ALA A 435 59.30 -19.75 31.42
N SER A 436 60.43 -19.08 31.61
CA SER A 436 61.71 -19.66 32.08
C SER A 436 62.59 -18.54 32.63
#